data_AF-A0A8S3HET1-F1
#
_entry.id   AF-A0A8S3HET1-F1
#
_cell.length_a   1.000
_cell.length_b   1.000
_cell.length_c   1.000
_cell.angle_alpha   90.00
_cell.angle_beta   90.00
_cell.angle_gamma   90.00
#
_symmetry.space_group_name_H-M   'P 1'
#
loop_
_entity.id
_entity.type
_entity.pdbx_description
1 polymer ?
#
loop_
_entity_poly.entity_id
_entity_poly.type
_entity_poly.pdbx_seq_one_letter_code
_entity_poly.pdbx_strand_id
1 'polypeptide(L)'
;SDYDITQMKPCTSFIFDRTYHQSTLVEEWYMVCGRVSLRSYVQTVFFFGYMVGSLVFGVLSDKFGRRPIMGVSFIVITLASLMCALVPHPKLGFEISYSVFVLGRFLLACGTRGVALTGFVIGSEIVGPKQRLFTGIVIEYFFAGGELVLLGFAYFMRSWRQLNTTLAILSIPFLFFYFVLPESPRWLLSKGHYEHAERILRRIAKTNDTQFDSIAYEHLILAEKKREALHPKKVHGLKHLLQSKIMIIIAINMSFQW
;
A
#
# COMPACT_ATOMS: atom_id res chain seq x y z
N SER A 1 39.89 -14.37 -28.87
CA SER A 1 40.02 -14.63 -27.43
C SER A 1 38.88 -15.54 -27.04
N ASP A 2 39.18 -16.82 -26.86
CA ASP A 2 38.22 -17.86 -26.48
C ASP A 2 37.61 -17.54 -25.12
N TYR A 3 36.30 -17.30 -25.09
CA TYR A 3 35.56 -17.22 -23.84
C TYR A 3 35.17 -18.64 -23.43
N ASP A 4 35.92 -19.20 -22.50
CA ASP A 4 35.60 -20.49 -21.89
C ASP A 4 34.34 -20.35 -21.02
N ILE A 5 33.20 -20.79 -21.55
CA ILE A 5 31.88 -20.73 -20.90
C ILE A 5 31.76 -21.66 -19.68
N THR A 6 32.76 -22.49 -19.40
CA THR A 6 32.73 -23.44 -18.27
C THR A 6 33.33 -22.89 -16.97
N GLN A 7 34.08 -21.77 -17.02
CA GLN A 7 34.71 -21.17 -15.84
C GLN A 7 34.14 -19.80 -15.48
N MET A 8 33.43 -19.72 -14.35
CA MET A 8 33.08 -18.44 -13.74
C MET A 8 34.32 -17.81 -13.08
N LYS A 9 34.76 -16.65 -13.57
CA LYS A 9 35.82 -15.86 -12.96
C LYS A 9 35.24 -14.80 -12.02
N PRO A 10 35.83 -14.60 -10.82
CA PRO A 10 35.42 -13.53 -9.93
C PRO A 10 35.78 -12.17 -10.53
N CYS A 11 34.90 -11.19 -10.38
CA CYS A 11 35.15 -9.83 -10.86
C CYS A 11 36.14 -9.11 -9.95
N THR A 12 37.24 -8.63 -10.54
CA THR A 12 38.37 -8.01 -9.84
C THR A 12 38.30 -6.48 -9.80
N SER A 13 37.67 -5.84 -10.79
CA SER A 13 37.51 -4.38 -10.85
C SER A 13 36.18 -3.99 -11.45
N PHE A 14 35.60 -2.88 -10.98
CA PHE A 14 34.32 -2.36 -11.45
C PHE A 14 34.47 -0.90 -11.84
N ILE A 15 33.93 -0.55 -13.01
CA ILE A 15 33.79 0.83 -13.46
C ILE A 15 32.29 1.08 -13.55
N PHE A 16 31.81 2.03 -12.76
CA PHE A 16 30.41 2.44 -12.82
C PHE A 16 30.34 3.79 -13.54
N ASP A 17 29.53 3.86 -14.58
CA ASP A 17 29.19 5.11 -15.24
C ASP A 17 28.38 5.98 -14.27
N ARG A 18 28.82 7.21 -14.00
CA ARG A 18 28.18 8.16 -13.07
C ARG A 18 27.62 9.39 -13.79
N THR A 19 27.43 9.31 -15.09
CA THR A 19 26.95 10.44 -15.90
C THR A 19 25.59 10.95 -15.41
N TYR A 20 24.72 10.06 -14.92
CA TYR A 20 23.34 10.40 -14.54
C TYR A 20 23.03 10.27 -13.04
N HIS A 21 23.91 9.70 -12.24
CA HIS A 21 23.70 9.46 -10.80
C HIS A 21 24.97 9.69 -9.98
N GLN A 22 24.81 10.06 -8.71
CA GLN A 22 25.93 10.29 -7.79
C GLN A 22 26.26 9.03 -6.98
N SER A 23 25.22 8.36 -6.47
CA SER A 23 25.37 7.08 -5.77
C SER A 23 24.11 6.22 -5.91
N THR A 24 24.31 4.97 -6.33
CA THR A 24 23.25 3.95 -6.32
C THR A 24 23.51 2.90 -5.24
N LEU A 25 22.44 2.21 -4.84
CA LEU A 25 22.52 1.08 -3.91
C LEU A 25 23.46 -0.02 -4.45
N VAL A 26 23.46 -0.24 -5.77
CA VAL A 26 24.30 -1.27 -6.42
C VAL A 26 25.78 -0.91 -6.35
N GLU A 27 26.12 0.37 -6.56
CA GLU A 27 27.49 0.89 -6.47
C GLU A 27 28.00 0.87 -5.03
N GLU A 28 27.20 1.38 -4.09
CA GLU A 28 27.62 1.51 -2.70
C GLU A 28 27.91 0.13 -2.07
N TRP A 29 27.14 -0.89 -2.47
CA TRP A 29 27.16 -2.23 -1.87
C TRP A 29 27.81 -3.29 -2.76
N TYR A 30 28.35 -2.89 -3.92
CA TYR A 30 28.98 -3.76 -4.91
C TYR A 30 28.11 -4.98 -5.27
N MET A 31 26.81 -4.76 -5.54
CA MET A 31 25.86 -5.82 -5.88
C MET A 31 25.94 -6.23 -7.36
N VAL A 32 27.14 -6.60 -7.78
CA VAL A 32 27.51 -6.98 -9.15
C VAL A 32 28.14 -8.37 -9.16
N CYS A 33 28.20 -9.00 -10.33
CA CYS A 33 28.76 -10.34 -10.54
C CYS A 33 28.21 -11.40 -9.56
N GLY A 34 29.03 -11.95 -8.67
CA GLY A 34 28.60 -12.97 -7.70
C GLY A 34 27.56 -12.49 -6.68
N ARG A 35 27.32 -11.18 -6.58
CA ARG A 35 26.37 -10.56 -5.63
C ARG A 35 25.08 -10.07 -6.27
N VAL A 36 24.80 -10.44 -7.52
CA VAL A 36 23.58 -10.04 -8.23
C VAL A 36 22.31 -10.56 -7.54
N SER A 37 22.37 -11.74 -6.93
CA SER A 37 21.26 -12.38 -6.20
C SER A 37 20.72 -11.53 -5.05
N LEU A 38 21.55 -10.66 -4.45
CA LEU A 38 21.12 -9.75 -3.39
C LEU A 38 20.08 -8.73 -3.86
N ARG A 39 20.12 -8.32 -5.13
CA ARG A 39 19.13 -7.41 -5.71
C ARG A 39 17.79 -8.12 -5.89
N SER A 40 17.84 -9.33 -6.42
CA SER A 40 16.65 -10.19 -6.57
C SER A 40 16.01 -10.48 -5.21
N TYR A 41 16.82 -10.77 -4.20
CA TYR A 41 16.32 -11.01 -2.84
C TYR A 41 15.57 -9.80 -2.27
N VAL A 42 16.12 -8.58 -2.40
CA VAL A 42 15.42 -7.34 -2.00
C VAL A 42 14.06 -7.21 -2.70
N GLN A 43 14.01 -7.48 -4.02
CA GLN A 43 12.77 -7.39 -4.79
C GLN A 43 11.74 -8.44 -4.37
N THR A 44 12.18 -9.68 -4.15
CA THR A 44 11.31 -10.77 -3.67
C THR A 44 10.73 -10.44 -2.30
N VAL A 45 11.56 -9.96 -1.36
CA VAL A 45 11.10 -9.55 -0.03
C VAL A 45 10.13 -8.37 -0.11
N PHE A 46 10.36 -7.42 -1.02
CA PHE A 46 9.45 -6.30 -1.26
C PHE A 46 8.06 -6.79 -1.71
N PHE A 47 7.98 -7.66 -2.73
CA PHE A 47 6.69 -8.20 -3.17
C PHE A 47 6.04 -9.13 -2.16
N PHE A 48 6.84 -9.88 -1.39
CA PHE A 48 6.32 -10.63 -0.25
C PHE A 48 5.69 -9.69 0.80
N GLY A 49 6.31 -8.53 1.06
CA GLY A 49 5.72 -7.46 1.85
C GLY A 49 4.40 -6.92 1.27
N TYR A 50 4.29 -6.77 -0.05
CA TYR A 50 3.00 -6.42 -0.69
C TYR A 50 1.91 -7.42 -0.36
N MET A 51 2.21 -8.72 -0.49
CA MET A 51 1.26 -9.79 -0.18
C MET A 51 0.85 -9.73 1.30
N VAL A 52 1.81 -9.71 2.24
CA VAL A 52 1.54 -9.65 3.67
C VAL A 52 0.74 -8.39 4.04
N GLY A 53 1.13 -7.24 3.48
CA GLY A 53 0.44 -5.97 3.68
C GLY A 53 -1.02 -6.02 3.25
N SER A 54 -1.31 -6.59 2.07
CA SER A 54 -2.68 -6.74 1.58
C SER A 54 -3.58 -7.55 2.52
N LEU A 55 -3.04 -8.62 3.12
CA LEU A 55 -3.77 -9.49 4.04
C LEU A 55 -3.97 -8.82 5.41
N VAL A 56 -2.88 -8.31 5.98
CA VAL A 56 -2.89 -7.73 7.33
C VAL A 56 -3.71 -6.45 7.35
N PHE A 57 -3.39 -5.47 6.51
CA PHE A 57 -4.10 -4.19 6.49
C PHE A 57 -5.53 -4.35 5.97
N GLY A 58 -5.81 -5.30 5.09
CA GLY A 58 -7.17 -5.63 4.67
C GLY A 58 -8.04 -6.06 5.84
N VAL A 59 -7.63 -7.11 6.56
CA VAL A 59 -8.35 -7.63 7.73
C VAL A 59 -8.46 -6.58 8.83
N LEU A 60 -7.38 -5.83 9.09
CA LEU A 60 -7.41 -4.76 10.08
C LEU A 60 -8.39 -3.65 9.68
N SER A 61 -8.49 -3.27 8.41
CA SER A 61 -9.40 -2.21 7.95
C SER A 61 -10.87 -2.59 8.10
N ASP A 62 -11.19 -3.86 7.89
CA ASP A 62 -12.55 -4.37 8.12
C ASP A 62 -12.89 -4.40 9.62
N LYS A 63 -11.89 -4.68 10.47
CA LYS A 63 -12.08 -4.76 11.91
C LYS A 63 -12.19 -3.37 12.56
N PHE A 64 -11.25 -2.48 12.26
CA PHE A 64 -11.03 -1.21 12.97
C PHE A 64 -11.48 0.03 12.19
N GLY A 65 -11.80 -0.09 10.91
CA GLY A 65 -12.18 1.03 10.05
C GLY A 65 -11.13 1.34 9.00
N ARG A 66 -11.53 2.02 7.93
CA ARG A 66 -10.65 2.28 6.78
C ARG A 66 -9.76 3.47 7.06
N ARG A 67 -10.31 4.53 7.66
CA ARG A 67 -9.59 5.75 8.03
C ARG A 67 -8.42 5.53 9.02
N PRO A 68 -8.59 4.84 10.18
CA PRO A 68 -7.48 4.65 11.11
C PRO A 68 -6.39 3.75 10.53
N ILE A 69 -6.77 2.71 9.79
CA ILE A 69 -5.81 1.77 9.21
C ILE A 69 -5.04 2.40 8.04
N MET A 70 -5.66 3.30 7.27
CA MET A 70 -4.96 4.13 6.29
C MET A 70 -3.92 5.04 6.99
N GLY A 71 -4.26 5.65 8.12
CA GLY A 71 -3.32 6.44 8.92
C GLY A 71 -2.14 5.62 9.44
N VAL A 72 -2.39 4.44 10.01
CA VAL A 72 -1.33 3.50 10.44
C VAL A 72 -0.44 3.10 9.27
N SER A 73 -1.02 2.87 8.08
CA SER A 73 -0.26 2.52 6.88
C SER A 73 0.71 3.63 6.46
N PHE A 74 0.29 4.90 6.51
CA PHE A 74 1.18 6.04 6.25
C PHE A 74 2.30 6.18 7.30
N ILE A 75 2.03 5.90 8.57
CA ILE A 75 3.06 5.86 9.63
C ILE A 75 4.11 4.80 9.29
N VAL A 76 3.66 3.59 8.91
CA VAL A 76 4.56 2.49 8.51
C VAL A 76 5.41 2.87 7.30
N ILE A 77 4.81 3.48 6.26
CA ILE A 77 5.56 3.99 5.08
C ILE A 77 6.63 4.99 5.50
N THR A 78 6.26 5.98 6.31
CA THR A 78 7.16 7.07 6.72
C THR A 78 8.36 6.52 7.51
N LEU A 79 8.09 5.67 8.50
CA LEU A 79 9.13 5.04 9.32
C LEU A 79 10.01 4.09 8.50
N ALA A 80 9.42 3.31 7.60
CA ALA A 80 10.16 2.38 6.75
C ALA A 80 11.04 3.11 5.72
N SER A 81 10.55 4.21 5.13
CA SER A 81 11.33 5.05 4.21
C SER A 81 12.50 5.73 4.94
N LEU A 82 12.26 6.24 6.16
CA LEU A 82 13.31 6.79 7.00
C LEU A 82 14.34 5.71 7.39
N MET A 83 13.89 4.51 7.73
CA MET A 83 14.76 3.38 8.03
C MET A 83 15.64 3.02 6.83
N CYS A 84 15.10 3.04 5.60
CA CYS A 84 15.88 2.84 4.37
C CYS A 84 16.90 3.97 4.13
N ALA A 85 16.52 5.23 4.41
CA ALA A 85 17.39 6.38 4.22
C ALA A 85 18.58 6.40 5.19
N LEU A 86 18.32 6.04 6.45
CA LEU A 86 19.28 6.09 7.57
C LEU A 86 20.13 4.81 7.74
N VAL A 87 20.04 3.86 6.81
CA VAL A 87 20.82 2.61 6.89
C VAL A 87 22.32 2.92 7.06
N PRO A 88 23.03 2.33 8.04
CA PRO A 88 24.46 2.58 8.20
C PRO A 88 25.26 2.28 6.94
N HIS A 89 26.34 3.01 6.69
CA HIS A 89 27.19 2.76 5.53
C HIS A 89 27.73 1.33 5.58
N PRO A 90 27.75 0.56 4.47
CA PRO A 90 28.15 -0.86 4.45
C PRO A 90 29.56 -1.13 5.00
N LYS A 91 30.43 -0.11 4.98
CA LYS A 91 31.78 -0.16 5.59
C LYS A 91 31.77 -0.42 7.10
N LEU A 92 30.69 -0.05 7.81
CA LEU A 92 30.53 -0.27 9.24
C LEU A 92 30.04 -1.69 9.57
N GLY A 93 29.54 -2.44 8.59
CA GLY A 93 29.01 -3.78 8.77
C GLY A 93 27.97 -4.11 7.71
N PHE A 94 28.37 -4.82 6.66
CA PHE A 94 27.52 -5.12 5.51
C PHE A 94 26.24 -5.88 5.90
N GLU A 95 26.36 -6.92 6.73
CA GLU A 95 25.24 -7.80 7.06
C GLU A 95 24.12 -7.08 7.81
N ILE A 96 24.47 -6.21 8.77
CA ILE A 96 23.52 -5.42 9.55
C ILE A 96 22.86 -4.38 8.64
N SER A 97 23.65 -3.61 7.89
CA SER A 97 23.13 -2.60 6.96
C SER A 97 22.17 -3.21 5.93
N TYR A 98 22.55 -4.35 5.35
CA TYR A 98 21.74 -5.06 4.38
C TYR A 98 20.42 -5.55 4.99
N SER A 99 20.47 -6.16 6.16
CA SER A 99 19.28 -6.69 6.84
C SER A 99 18.29 -5.58 7.23
N VAL A 100 18.79 -4.46 7.76
CA VAL A 100 17.95 -3.29 8.09
C VAL A 100 17.28 -2.72 6.84
N PHE A 101 18.02 -2.60 5.73
CA PHE A 101 17.45 -2.14 4.47
C PHE A 101 16.39 -3.09 3.92
N VAL A 102 16.66 -4.40 3.91
CA VAL A 102 15.70 -5.42 3.46
C VAL A 102 14.42 -5.36 4.29
N LEU A 103 14.54 -5.26 5.62
CA LEU A 103 13.40 -5.07 6.51
C LEU A 103 12.64 -3.77 6.20
N GLY A 104 13.35 -2.69 5.88
CA GLY A 104 12.75 -1.42 5.48
C GLY A 104 11.96 -1.52 4.19
N ARG A 105 12.51 -2.21 3.20
CA ARG A 105 11.82 -2.49 1.94
C ARG A 105 10.56 -3.34 2.17
N PHE A 106 10.64 -4.34 3.04
CA PHE A 106 9.47 -5.15 3.43
C PHE A 106 8.38 -4.31 4.09
N LEU A 107 8.71 -3.51 5.10
CA LEU A 107 7.74 -2.67 5.82
C LEU A 107 7.15 -1.57 4.92
N LEU A 108 7.98 -0.96 4.08
CA LEU A 108 7.55 0.03 3.10
C LEU A 108 6.51 -0.58 2.15
N ALA A 109 6.80 -1.76 1.60
CA ALA A 109 5.87 -2.53 0.78
C ALA A 109 4.53 -2.82 1.49
N CYS A 110 4.59 -3.29 2.74
CA CYS A 110 3.40 -3.55 3.55
C CYS A 110 2.54 -2.29 3.70
N GLY A 111 3.15 -1.17 4.08
CA GLY A 111 2.46 0.10 4.27
C GLY A 111 1.88 0.66 2.97
N THR A 112 2.65 0.65 1.88
CA THR A 112 2.19 1.11 0.55
C THR A 112 0.97 0.33 0.10
N ARG A 113 0.99 -1.00 0.25
CA ARG A 113 -0.16 -1.82 -0.13
C ARG A 113 -1.37 -1.59 0.79
N GLY A 114 -1.13 -1.32 2.08
CA GLY A 114 -2.16 -0.95 3.05
C GLY A 114 -2.88 0.35 2.68
N VAL A 115 -2.14 1.41 2.33
CA VAL A 115 -2.72 2.68 1.85
C VAL A 115 -3.51 2.46 0.55
N ALA A 116 -2.94 1.75 -0.43
CA ALA A 116 -3.62 1.49 -1.70
C ALA A 116 -4.94 0.74 -1.49
N LEU A 117 -4.94 -0.30 -0.65
CA LEU A 117 -6.15 -1.08 -0.35
C LEU A 117 -7.20 -0.24 0.37
N THR A 118 -6.82 0.41 1.46
CA THR A 118 -7.76 1.17 2.29
C THR A 118 -8.31 2.39 1.55
N GLY A 119 -7.47 3.07 0.77
CA GLY A 119 -7.86 4.18 -0.10
C GLY A 119 -8.85 3.78 -1.19
N PHE A 120 -8.63 2.63 -1.86
CA PHE A 120 -9.57 2.12 -2.85
C PHE A 120 -10.92 1.77 -2.23
N VAL A 121 -10.90 1.04 -1.11
CA VAL A 121 -12.14 0.62 -0.41
C VAL A 121 -12.94 1.84 0.04
N ILE A 122 -12.31 2.80 0.73
CA ILE A 122 -13.04 3.98 1.23
C ILE A 122 -13.62 4.83 0.09
N GLY A 123 -12.86 5.01 -1.00
CA GLY A 123 -13.36 5.70 -2.20
C GLY A 123 -14.58 5.02 -2.80
N SER A 124 -14.54 3.69 -2.97
CA SER A 124 -15.65 2.90 -3.51
C SER A 124 -16.88 2.79 -2.58
N GLU A 125 -16.68 2.99 -1.28
CA GLU A 125 -17.73 2.92 -0.27
C GLU A 125 -18.48 4.23 -0.08
N ILE A 126 -17.81 5.36 -0.29
CA ILE A 126 -18.41 6.70 -0.22
C ILE A 126 -19.24 7.02 -1.46
N VAL A 127 -18.89 6.46 -2.63
CA VAL A 127 -19.63 6.69 -3.87
C VAL A 127 -20.76 5.67 -4.11
N GLY A 128 -21.76 6.11 -4.88
CA GLY A 128 -22.84 5.26 -5.36
C GLY A 128 -22.38 4.18 -6.35
N PRO A 129 -23.12 3.08 -6.54
CA PRO A 129 -22.71 1.95 -7.38
C PRO A 129 -22.30 2.33 -8.80
N LYS A 130 -23.01 3.28 -9.43
CA LYS A 130 -22.74 3.75 -10.80
C LYS A 130 -21.37 4.43 -10.96
N GLN A 131 -20.84 5.02 -9.89
CA GLN A 131 -19.60 5.82 -9.93
C GLN A 131 -18.36 5.03 -9.47
N ARG A 132 -18.53 3.83 -8.91
CA ARG A 132 -17.40 3.04 -8.35
C ARG A 132 -16.31 2.76 -9.37
N LEU A 133 -16.67 2.44 -10.61
CA LEU A 133 -15.70 2.19 -11.69
C LEU A 133 -14.88 3.45 -11.98
N PHE A 134 -15.56 4.59 -12.15
CA PHE A 134 -14.91 5.87 -12.41
C PHE A 134 -13.99 6.27 -11.25
N THR A 135 -14.43 6.10 -10.00
CA THR A 135 -13.58 6.35 -8.82
C THR A 135 -12.33 5.48 -8.82
N GLY A 136 -12.45 4.20 -9.17
CA GLY A 136 -11.29 3.31 -9.31
C GLY A 136 -10.30 3.81 -10.36
N ILE A 137 -10.79 4.18 -11.55
CA ILE A 137 -9.97 4.73 -12.64
C ILE A 137 -9.24 6.00 -12.21
N VAL A 138 -9.93 6.92 -11.52
CA VAL A 138 -9.33 8.16 -11.01
C VAL A 138 -8.20 7.86 -10.03
N ILE A 139 -8.38 6.89 -9.12
CA ILE A 139 -7.34 6.47 -8.17
C ILE A 139 -6.09 5.96 -8.92
N GLU A 140 -6.28 5.14 -9.96
CA GLU A 140 -5.15 4.63 -10.78
C GLU A 140 -4.44 5.75 -11.54
N TYR A 141 -5.15 6.77 -12.02
CA TYR A 141 -4.50 7.95 -12.63
C TYR A 141 -3.65 8.72 -11.62
N PHE A 142 -4.11 8.88 -10.37
CA PHE A 142 -3.29 9.48 -9.31
C PHE A 142 -2.07 8.63 -8.96
N PHE A 143 -2.21 7.31 -8.98
CA PHE A 143 -1.07 6.39 -8.79
C PHE A 143 -0.03 6.56 -9.90
N ALA A 144 -0.45 6.50 -11.17
CA ALA A 144 0.43 6.72 -12.31
C ALA A 144 1.07 8.12 -12.31
N GLY A 145 0.30 9.15 -11.96
CA GLY A 145 0.84 10.51 -11.79
C GLY A 145 1.87 10.60 -10.66
N GLY A 146 1.65 9.89 -9.55
CA GLY A 146 2.60 9.78 -8.45
C GLY A 146 3.93 9.14 -8.88
N GLU A 147 3.88 8.07 -9.68
CA GLU A 147 5.08 7.44 -10.27
C GLU A 147 5.83 8.42 -11.18
N LEU A 148 5.15 9.22 -11.99
CA LEU A 148 5.78 10.27 -12.82
C LEU A 148 6.46 11.35 -11.96
N VAL A 149 5.81 11.78 -10.88
CA VAL A 149 6.40 12.73 -9.92
C VAL A 149 7.63 12.12 -9.24
N LEU A 150 7.57 10.83 -8.85
CA LEU A 150 8.69 10.09 -8.30
C LEU A 150 9.87 10.03 -9.27
N LEU A 151 9.63 9.77 -10.56
CA LEU A 151 10.68 9.83 -11.59
C LEU A 151 11.32 11.22 -11.68
N GLY A 152 10.50 12.28 -11.58
CA GLY A 152 11.00 13.65 -11.47
C GLY A 152 11.94 13.84 -10.28
N PHE A 153 11.54 13.39 -9.09
CA PHE A 153 12.41 13.43 -7.91
C PHE A 153 13.69 12.60 -8.10
N ALA A 154 13.60 11.41 -8.69
CA ALA A 154 14.77 10.57 -8.96
C ALA A 154 15.76 11.22 -9.94
N TYR A 155 15.27 12.03 -10.88
CA TYR A 155 16.12 12.79 -11.81
C TYR A 155 16.93 13.89 -11.10
N PHE A 156 16.30 14.61 -10.16
CA PHE A 156 16.96 15.68 -9.39
C PHE A 156 17.79 15.13 -8.22
N MET A 157 17.28 14.13 -7.51
CA MET A 157 17.90 13.48 -6.36
C MET A 157 18.74 12.29 -6.83
N ARG A 158 19.98 12.57 -7.19
CA ARG A 158 20.91 11.59 -7.78
C ARG A 158 21.53 10.60 -6.78
N SER A 159 21.13 10.65 -5.51
CA SER A 159 21.50 9.67 -4.48
C SER A 159 20.28 8.92 -3.98
N TRP A 160 20.36 7.59 -3.93
CA TRP A 160 19.27 6.74 -3.45
C TRP A 160 18.86 7.05 -1.99
N ARG A 161 19.81 7.48 -1.15
CA ARG A 161 19.55 7.87 0.24
C ARG A 161 18.74 9.16 0.32
N GLN A 162 19.15 10.18 -0.45
CA GLN A 162 18.43 11.44 -0.54
C GLN A 162 17.01 11.21 -1.06
N LEU A 163 16.84 10.36 -2.07
CA LEU A 163 15.52 10.00 -2.59
C LEU A 163 14.63 9.37 -1.50
N ASN A 164 15.13 8.40 -0.72
CA ASN A 164 14.35 7.80 0.37
C ASN A 164 14.02 8.83 1.49
N THR A 165 14.93 9.75 1.79
CA THR A 165 14.66 10.85 2.74
C THR A 165 13.57 11.78 2.22
N THR A 166 13.65 12.19 0.95
CA THR A 166 12.64 13.04 0.31
C THR A 166 11.28 12.35 0.33
N LEU A 167 11.20 11.06 0.02
CA LEU A 167 9.95 10.31 0.08
C LEU A 167 9.38 10.21 1.50
N ALA A 168 10.24 10.02 2.50
CA ALA A 168 9.81 10.03 3.90
C ALA A 168 9.25 11.40 4.32
N ILE A 169 9.84 12.50 3.83
CA ILE A 169 9.34 13.85 4.10
C ILE A 169 8.00 14.09 3.38
N LEU A 170 7.91 13.67 2.11
CA LEU A 170 6.68 13.81 1.32
C LEU A 170 5.51 12.97 1.85
N SER A 171 5.77 11.90 2.60
CA SER A 171 4.71 11.11 3.22
C SER A 171 4.12 11.74 4.49
N ILE A 172 4.82 12.66 5.16
CA ILE A 172 4.38 13.28 6.41
C ILE A 172 3.07 14.07 6.25
N PRO A 173 2.88 14.94 5.22
CA PRO A 173 1.62 15.63 5.00
C PRO A 173 0.40 14.71 4.90
N PHE A 174 0.58 13.49 4.37
CA PHE A 174 -0.51 12.52 4.25
C PHE A 174 -0.97 11.94 5.59
N LEU A 175 -0.18 12.07 6.67
CA LEU A 175 -0.64 11.73 8.02
C LEU A 175 -1.82 12.63 8.46
N PHE A 176 -1.88 13.86 7.96
CA PHE A 176 -2.98 14.79 8.26
C PHE A 176 -4.29 14.41 7.57
N PHE A 177 -4.27 13.52 6.55
CA PHE A 177 -5.49 13.00 5.94
C PHE A 177 -6.36 12.26 6.96
N TYR A 178 -5.75 11.74 8.03
CA TYR A 178 -6.51 11.19 9.14
C TYR A 178 -7.51 12.19 9.73
N PHE A 179 -7.25 13.50 9.72
CA PHE A 179 -8.19 14.48 10.29
C PHE A 179 -9.26 14.94 9.30
N VAL A 180 -8.97 14.86 8.00
CA VAL A 180 -9.84 15.40 6.94
C VAL A 180 -10.80 14.33 6.41
N LEU A 181 -10.34 13.08 6.27
CA LEU A 181 -11.13 12.03 5.64
C LEU A 181 -12.27 11.55 6.56
N PRO A 182 -13.51 11.45 6.05
CA PRO A 182 -14.58 10.76 6.75
C PRO A 182 -14.27 9.26 6.83
N GLU A 183 -14.85 8.57 7.80
CA GLU A 183 -14.87 7.10 7.79
C GLU A 183 -15.94 6.60 6.81
N SER A 184 -15.83 5.35 6.36
CA SER A 184 -16.79 4.72 5.46
C SER A 184 -18.20 4.64 6.06
N PRO A 185 -19.23 5.23 5.42
CA PRO A 185 -20.62 5.09 5.86
C PRO A 185 -21.07 3.62 5.89
N ARG A 186 -20.61 2.81 4.92
CA ARG A 186 -20.93 1.37 4.88
C ARG A 186 -20.32 0.62 6.05
N TRP A 187 -19.06 0.93 6.39
CA TRP A 187 -18.41 0.35 7.56
C TRP A 187 -19.16 0.70 8.84
N LEU A 188 -19.51 1.98 9.00
CA LEU A 188 -20.21 2.49 10.18
C LEU A 188 -21.60 1.85 10.35
N LEU A 189 -22.37 1.74 9.26
CA LEU A 189 -23.64 1.00 9.25
C LEU A 189 -23.42 -0.45 9.69
N SER A 190 -22.40 -1.11 9.14
CA SER A 190 -22.05 -2.49 9.52
C SER A 190 -21.54 -2.61 10.95
N LYS A 191 -21.14 -1.54 11.63
CA LYS A 191 -20.72 -1.57 13.04
C LYS A 191 -21.83 -1.07 13.98
N GLY A 192 -23.01 -0.75 13.46
CA GLY A 192 -24.11 -0.20 14.24
C GLY A 192 -23.94 1.27 14.62
N HIS A 193 -22.98 1.98 14.04
CA HIS A 193 -22.74 3.41 14.28
C HIS A 193 -23.63 4.28 13.37
N TYR A 194 -24.95 4.11 13.48
CA TYR A 194 -25.93 4.69 12.56
C TYR A 194 -25.93 6.22 12.56
N GLU A 195 -25.83 6.87 13.71
CA GLU A 195 -25.83 8.35 13.77
C GLU A 195 -24.58 8.95 13.09
N HIS A 196 -23.43 8.29 13.22
CA HIS A 196 -22.20 8.77 12.60
C HIS A 196 -22.23 8.60 11.08
N ALA A 197 -22.74 7.46 10.60
CA ALA A 197 -22.97 7.22 9.18
C ALA A 197 -23.94 8.26 8.59
N GLU A 198 -25.03 8.57 9.29
CA GLU A 198 -26.02 9.56 8.87
C GLU A 198 -25.40 10.95 8.72
N ARG A 199 -24.60 11.38 9.69
CA ARG A 199 -23.91 12.68 9.66
C ARG A 199 -23.01 12.82 8.43
N ILE A 200 -22.29 11.76 8.08
CA ILE A 200 -21.42 11.73 6.91
C ILE A 200 -22.26 11.78 5.62
N LEU A 201 -23.32 10.96 5.53
CA LEU A 201 -24.21 10.95 4.36
C LEU A 201 -24.95 12.27 4.15
N ARG A 202 -25.41 12.93 5.22
CA ARG A 202 -25.99 14.28 5.16
C ARG A 202 -25.00 15.31 4.66
N ARG A 203 -23.73 15.23 5.08
CA ARG A 203 -22.66 16.10 4.58
C ARG A 203 -22.42 15.86 3.08
N ILE A 204 -22.38 14.61 2.64
CA ILE A 204 -22.23 14.25 1.23
C ILE A 204 -23.42 14.77 0.41
N ALA A 205 -24.65 14.57 0.89
CA ALA A 205 -25.86 15.05 0.23
C ALA A 205 -25.83 16.58 0.04
N LYS A 206 -25.42 17.32 1.08
CA LYS A 206 -25.22 18.76 1.04
C LYS A 206 -24.13 19.18 0.04
N THR A 207 -23.01 18.48 -0.03
CA THR A 207 -21.94 18.76 -1.00
C THR A 207 -22.35 18.48 -2.44
N ASN A 208 -23.27 17.53 -2.65
CA ASN A 208 -23.80 17.18 -3.96
C ASN A 208 -25.05 17.98 -4.35
N ASP A 209 -25.48 18.97 -3.55
CA ASP A 209 -26.73 19.71 -3.74
C ASP A 209 -27.97 18.81 -3.89
N THR A 210 -28.00 17.73 -3.11
CA THR A 210 -29.09 16.74 -3.09
C THR A 210 -29.75 16.68 -1.72
N GLN A 211 -31.04 16.33 -1.70
CA GLN A 211 -31.78 16.12 -0.45
C GLN A 211 -31.40 14.78 0.17
N PHE A 212 -31.13 14.78 1.47
CA PHE A 212 -30.93 13.54 2.22
C PHE A 212 -32.30 12.90 2.50
N ASP A 213 -32.52 11.71 1.96
CA ASP A 213 -33.72 10.93 2.21
C ASP A 213 -33.58 10.14 3.53
N SER A 214 -34.16 10.70 4.60
CA SER A 214 -34.18 10.06 5.92
C SER A 214 -34.99 8.77 5.95
N ILE A 215 -36.03 8.65 5.13
CA ILE A 215 -36.90 7.46 5.08
C ILE A 215 -36.13 6.32 4.43
N ALA A 216 -35.48 6.57 3.29
CA ALA A 216 -34.60 5.58 2.65
C ALA A 216 -33.47 5.15 3.59
N TYR A 217 -32.90 6.08 4.37
CA TYR A 217 -31.87 5.75 5.34
C TYR A 217 -32.38 4.86 6.48
N GLU A 218 -33.58 5.13 7.00
CA GLU A 218 -34.21 4.28 8.01
C GLU A 218 -34.49 2.86 7.49
N HIS A 219 -34.96 2.74 6.25
CA HIS A 219 -35.10 1.45 5.57
C HIS A 219 -33.76 0.71 5.42
N LEU A 220 -32.66 1.41 5.15
CA LEU A 220 -31.32 0.81 5.10
C LEU A 220 -30.89 0.26 6.47
N ILE A 221 -31.16 1.00 7.55
CA ILE A 221 -30.88 0.53 8.93
C ILE A 221 -31.68 -0.73 9.23
N LEU A 222 -32.98 -0.73 8.93
CA LEU A 222 -33.85 -1.88 9.15
C LEU A 222 -33.39 -3.11 8.36
N ALA A 223 -32.98 -2.92 7.09
CA ALA A 223 -32.44 -3.99 6.26
C ALA A 223 -31.14 -4.57 6.84
N GLU A 224 -30.21 -3.74 7.31
CA GLU A 224 -28.96 -4.21 7.92
C GLU A 224 -29.21 -4.93 9.25
N LYS A 225 -30.10 -4.41 10.11
CA LYS A 225 -30.51 -5.10 11.35
C LYS A 225 -31.15 -6.47 11.07
N LYS A 226 -32.03 -6.55 10.07
CA LYS A 226 -32.66 -7.82 9.65
C LYS A 226 -31.61 -8.81 9.14
N ARG A 227 -30.64 -8.33 8.38
CA ARG A 227 -29.52 -9.14 7.87
C ARG A 227 -28.65 -9.67 9.01
N GLU A 228 -28.34 -8.84 10.01
CA GLU A 228 -27.59 -9.27 11.19
C GLU A 228 -28.34 -10.29 12.04
N ALA A 229 -29.67 -10.16 12.16
CA ALA A 229 -30.51 -11.14 12.87
C ALA A 229 -30.55 -12.49 12.15
N LEU A 230 -30.62 -12.51 10.81
CA LEU A 230 -30.58 -13.75 10.01
C LEU A 230 -29.19 -14.40 9.98
N HIS A 231 -28.15 -13.56 9.89
CA HIS A 231 -26.77 -13.99 9.74
C HIS A 231 -25.92 -13.29 10.80
N PRO A 232 -25.93 -13.78 12.06
CA PRO A 232 -25.11 -13.20 13.11
C PRO A 232 -23.66 -13.17 12.65
N LYS A 233 -23.00 -12.02 12.82
CA LYS A 233 -21.63 -11.80 12.36
C LYS A 233 -20.68 -12.83 12.97
N LYS A 234 -20.42 -13.92 12.25
CA LYS A 234 -19.26 -14.76 12.51
C LYS A 234 -18.02 -14.00 12.03
N VAL A 235 -16.95 -14.04 12.80
CA VAL A 235 -15.64 -13.56 12.34
C VAL A 235 -15.17 -14.54 11.27
N HIS A 236 -15.43 -14.21 10.01
CA HIS A 236 -15.00 -15.02 8.88
C HIS A 236 -13.51 -14.82 8.69
N GLY A 237 -12.71 -15.80 9.12
CA GLY A 237 -11.28 -15.83 8.83
C GLY A 237 -11.01 -16.23 7.38
N LEU A 238 -9.77 -16.03 6.91
CA LEU A 238 -9.31 -16.44 5.58
C LEU A 238 -9.63 -17.90 5.23
N LYS A 239 -9.70 -18.78 6.24
CA LYS A 239 -10.05 -20.20 6.08
C LYS A 239 -11.42 -20.41 5.41
N HIS A 240 -12.38 -19.51 5.61
CA HIS A 240 -13.72 -19.62 5.04
C HIS A 240 -13.78 -19.12 3.58
N LEU A 241 -12.88 -18.24 3.17
CA LEU A 241 -12.75 -17.83 1.77
C LEU A 241 -12.32 -19.03 0.89
N LEU A 242 -11.49 -19.91 1.44
CA LEU A 242 -11.04 -21.14 0.78
C LEU A 242 -12.05 -22.30 0.87
N GLN A 243 -13.19 -22.12 1.55
CA GLN A 243 -14.22 -23.16 1.65
C GLN A 243 -15.24 -23.08 0.51
N SER A 244 -15.44 -21.90 -0.08
CA SER A 244 -16.38 -21.72 -1.19
C SER A 244 -15.64 -21.84 -2.52
N LYS A 245 -16.05 -22.81 -3.35
CA LYS A 245 -15.53 -22.99 -4.71
C LYS A 245 -15.67 -21.71 -5.55
N ILE A 246 -16.78 -20.98 -5.38
CA ILE A 246 -17.04 -19.72 -6.09
C ILE A 246 -16.05 -18.65 -5.64
N MET A 247 -15.83 -18.51 -4.33
CA MET A 247 -14.87 -17.52 -3.80
C MET A 247 -13.43 -17.85 -4.23
N ILE A 248 -13.06 -19.13 -4.31
CA ILE A 248 -11.76 -19.56 -4.85
C ILE A 248 -11.62 -19.16 -6.31
N ILE A 249 -12.62 -19.43 -7.16
CA ILE A 249 -12.57 -19.07 -8.59
C ILE A 249 -12.45 -17.56 -8.76
N ILE A 250 -13.21 -16.77 -7.99
CA ILE A 250 -13.11 -15.31 -7.99
C ILE A 250 -11.72 -14.86 -7.54
N ALA A 251 -11.19 -15.44 -6.46
CA ALA A 251 -9.85 -15.11 -5.95
C ALA A 251 -8.76 -15.43 -6.98
N ILE A 252 -8.85 -16.58 -7.67
CA ILE A 252 -7.93 -16.96 -8.74
C ILE A 252 -8.03 -15.96 -9.89
N ASN A 253 -9.25 -15.65 -10.36
CA ASN A 253 -9.44 -14.69 -11.45
C ASN A 253 -8.87 -13.31 -11.09
N MET A 254 -9.15 -12.81 -9.89
CA MET A 254 -8.61 -11.53 -9.41
C MET A 254 -7.10 -11.55 -9.18
N SER A 255 -6.50 -12.71 -8.90
CA SER A 255 -5.04 -12.83 -8.79
C SER A 255 -4.31 -12.67 -10.14
N PHE A 256 -5.02 -12.88 -11.26
CA PHE A 256 -4.50 -12.63 -12.62
C PHE A 256 -4.79 -11.22 -13.13
N GLN A 257 -5.54 -10.41 -12.37
CA GLN A 257 -5.92 -9.04 -12.73
C GLN A 257 -5.02 -7.98 -12.06
N TRP A 258 -3.86 -8.40 -11.52
CA TRP A 258 -2.82 -7.55 -10.93
C TRP A 258 -1.61 -7.42 -11.85
#